data_AF-A0A916MIC1-F1
#
_entry.id   AF-A0A916MIC1-F1
#
_cell.length_a   1.000
_cell.length_b   1.000
_cell.length_c   1.000
_cell.angle_alpha   90.00
_cell.angle_beta   90.00
_cell.angle_gamma   90.00
#
_symmetry.space_group_name_H-M   'P 1'
#
loop_
_entity.id
_entity.type
_entity.pdbx_description
1 polymer ?
#
loop_
_entity_poly.entity_id
_entity_poly.type
_entity_poly.pdbx_seq_one_letter_code
_entity_poly.pdbx_strand_id
1 'polypeptide(L)'
;GAAGAFAAGLMAFLGASIRSGVDLILDQHHFEDHLKDSILVITGEGRIDGQTLEGKGPIGLARRAALQGVQTVALVGGLGIDDQRLHEAGIRVVIPVVDRPMSLQAALDQADELIERAALRLGYCLLLGQSFPPGAI
;
A
#
# COMPACT_ATOMS: atom_id res chain seq x y z
N GLY A 1 -1.97 -0.62 25.00
CA GLY A 1 -0.89 0.35 24.76
C GLY A 1 0.32 -0.37 24.20
N ALA A 2 1.01 0.20 23.22
CA ALA A 2 2.19 -0.40 22.59
C ALA A 2 3.20 -0.87 23.66
N ALA A 3 3.60 -2.14 23.59
CA ALA A 3 4.60 -2.77 24.45
C ALA A 3 4.43 -2.56 25.98
N GLY A 4 3.18 -2.57 26.50
CA GLY A 4 2.95 -2.65 27.95
C GLY A 4 3.48 -1.45 28.76
N ALA A 5 3.00 -0.24 28.46
CA ALA A 5 3.36 1.03 29.12
C ALA A 5 4.80 1.54 28.89
N PHE A 6 5.64 0.80 28.16
CA PHE A 6 6.97 1.25 27.77
C PHE A 6 6.94 2.60 27.04
N ALA A 7 6.06 2.75 26.05
CA ALA A 7 5.88 4.02 25.34
C ALA A 7 5.47 5.17 26.28
N ALA A 8 4.66 4.89 27.31
CA ALA A 8 4.25 5.89 28.29
C ALA A 8 5.42 6.36 29.16
N GLY A 9 6.32 5.45 29.56
CA GLY A 9 7.55 5.80 30.28
C GLY A 9 8.50 6.67 29.45
N LEU A 10 8.69 6.33 28.17
CA LEU A 10 9.51 7.15 27.26
C LEU A 10 8.93 8.57 27.10
N MET A 11 7.61 8.69 26.97
CA MET A 11 6.96 10.01 26.89
C MET A 11 7.10 10.80 28.20
N ALA A 12 6.89 10.15 29.35
CA ALA A 12 6.85 10.81 30.65
C ALA A 12 8.24 11.27 31.15
N PHE A 13 9.29 10.48 30.89
CA PHE A 13 10.61 10.71 31.49
C PHE A 13 11.67 11.16 30.50
N LEU A 14 11.50 10.88 29.20
CA LEU A 14 12.49 11.18 28.17
C LEU A 14 11.98 12.18 27.11
N GLY A 15 10.77 12.72 27.30
CA GLY A 15 10.16 13.66 26.36
C GLY A 15 9.92 13.09 24.96
N ALA A 16 9.81 11.76 24.84
CA ALA A 16 9.54 11.12 23.56
C ALA A 16 8.12 11.45 23.06
N SER A 17 7.91 11.36 21.74
CA SER A 17 6.60 11.52 21.10
C SER A 17 6.23 10.28 20.31
N ILE A 18 4.95 9.87 20.34
CA ILE A 18 4.46 8.81 19.46
C ILE A 18 4.31 9.37 18.04
N ARG A 19 4.89 8.66 17.09
CA ARG A 19 4.81 8.95 15.65
C ARG A 19 4.23 7.74 14.93
N SER A 20 3.56 7.97 13.81
CA SER A 20 3.20 6.89 12.88
C SER A 20 4.48 6.19 12.41
N GLY A 21 4.51 4.85 12.51
CA GLY A 21 5.66 4.07 12.09
C GLY A 21 5.94 4.19 10.58
N VAL A 22 4.89 4.25 9.76
CA VAL A 22 5.05 4.44 8.32
C VAL A 22 5.60 5.83 8.01
N ASP A 23 5.10 6.89 8.63
CA ASP A 23 5.63 8.24 8.40
C ASP A 23 7.11 8.33 8.78
N LEU A 24 7.49 7.68 9.89
CA LEU A 24 8.88 7.65 10.33
C LEU A 24 9.79 6.91 9.32
N ILE A 25 9.34 5.78 8.77
CA ILE A 25 10.08 5.04 7.74
C ILE A 25 10.19 5.88 6.45
N LEU A 26 9.08 6.48 6.01
CA LEU A 26 9.06 7.30 4.79
C LEU A 26 9.94 8.55 4.92
N ASP A 27 9.91 9.22 6.08
CA ASP A 27 10.79 10.35 6.39
C ASP A 27 12.27 9.92 6.34
N GLN A 28 12.62 8.78 6.93
CA GLN A 28 14.01 8.27 6.95
C GLN A 28 14.53 7.89 5.57
N HIS A 29 13.65 7.48 4.66
CA HIS A 29 14.01 7.11 3.30
C HIS A 29 13.80 8.25 2.29
N HIS A 30 13.53 9.48 2.74
CA HIS A 30 13.29 10.63 1.87
C HIS A 30 12.27 10.33 0.76
N PHE A 31 11.16 9.67 1.14
CA PHE A 31 10.19 9.12 0.19
C PHE A 31 9.69 10.17 -0.83
N GLU A 32 9.47 11.41 -0.39
CA GLU A 32 9.05 12.52 -1.25
C GLU A 32 10.04 12.84 -2.37
N ASP A 33 11.33 12.64 -2.16
CA ASP A 33 12.34 12.85 -3.20
C ASP A 33 12.23 11.80 -4.29
N HIS A 34 11.90 10.55 -3.94
CA HIS A 34 11.62 9.48 -4.91
C HIS A 34 10.36 9.73 -5.73
N LEU A 35 9.39 10.50 -5.19
CA LEU A 35 8.14 10.80 -5.88
C LEU A 35 8.27 11.81 -7.01
N LYS A 36 9.29 12.69 -6.99
CA LYS A 36 9.45 13.79 -7.96
C LYS A 36 9.49 13.32 -9.42
N ASP A 37 10.14 12.19 -9.66
CA ASP A 37 10.28 11.59 -11.00
C ASP A 37 9.39 10.35 -11.19
N SER A 38 8.53 10.05 -10.21
CA SER A 38 7.66 8.87 -10.23
C SER A 38 6.32 9.19 -10.89
N ILE A 39 5.92 8.32 -11.82
CA ILE A 39 4.59 8.39 -12.46
C ILE A 39 3.54 7.52 -11.76
N LEU A 40 4.00 6.53 -10.98
CA LEU A 40 3.15 5.56 -10.30
C LEU A 40 3.89 4.98 -9.11
N VAL A 41 3.18 4.81 -8.00
CA VAL A 41 3.62 4.04 -6.84
C VAL A 41 2.96 2.67 -6.87
N ILE A 42 3.76 1.62 -6.68
CA ILE A 42 3.27 0.26 -6.45
C ILE A 42 3.65 -0.14 -5.02
N THR A 43 2.67 -0.60 -4.25
CA THR A 43 2.85 -1.05 -2.87
C THR A 43 2.16 -2.39 -2.65
N GLY A 44 2.25 -2.95 -1.45
CA GLY A 44 1.59 -4.19 -1.11
C GLY A 44 1.68 -4.55 0.36
N GLU A 45 0.77 -5.43 0.79
CA GLU A 45 0.81 -6.10 2.08
C GLU A 45 0.11 -7.46 2.01
N GLY A 46 0.36 -8.32 3.00
CA GLY A 46 -0.21 -9.67 3.02
C GLY A 46 -1.74 -9.67 3.09
N ARG A 47 -2.34 -8.72 3.79
CA ARG A 47 -3.80 -8.55 3.84
C ARG A 47 -4.15 -7.12 4.18
N ILE A 48 -5.01 -6.50 3.37
CA ILE A 48 -5.61 -5.21 3.70
C ILE A 48 -6.90 -5.45 4.46
N ASP A 49 -7.02 -4.89 5.65
CA ASP A 49 -8.24 -4.93 6.46
C ASP A 49 -8.59 -3.56 7.05
N GLY A 50 -9.67 -3.49 7.85
CA GLY A 50 -10.15 -2.24 8.43
C GLY A 50 -9.13 -1.53 9.32
N GLN A 51 -8.16 -2.24 9.91
CA GLN A 51 -7.09 -1.61 10.70
C GLN A 51 -6.05 -0.92 9.83
N THR A 52 -5.96 -1.29 8.56
CA THR A 52 -5.03 -0.67 7.61
C THR A 52 -5.47 0.76 7.28
N LEU A 53 -6.78 0.99 7.20
CA LEU A 53 -7.39 2.29 6.96
C LEU A 53 -7.05 3.34 8.05
N GLU A 54 -6.66 2.91 9.24
CA GLU A 54 -6.19 3.78 10.33
C GLU A 54 -4.81 4.41 10.05
N GLY A 55 -4.26 4.23 8.85
CA GLY A 55 -3.02 4.87 8.40
C GLY A 55 -1.79 3.98 8.53
N LYS A 56 -1.95 2.66 8.43
CA LYS A 56 -0.83 1.72 8.42
C LYS A 56 -0.29 1.52 7.01
N GLY A 57 1.02 1.27 6.92
CA GLY A 57 1.78 0.86 5.73
C GLY A 57 1.28 1.44 4.40
N PRO A 58 0.49 0.68 3.60
CA PRO A 58 0.07 1.10 2.27
C PRO A 58 -0.73 2.40 2.23
N ILE A 59 -1.59 2.66 3.22
CA ILE A 59 -2.48 3.83 3.23
C ILE A 59 -1.71 5.11 3.58
N GLY A 60 -0.78 5.04 4.54
CA GLY A 60 0.07 6.19 4.89
C GLY A 60 0.94 6.63 3.70
N LEU A 61 1.52 5.65 3.01
CA LEU A 61 2.30 5.87 1.80
C LEU A 61 1.45 6.44 0.66
N ALA A 62 0.26 5.87 0.40
CA ALA A 62 -0.65 6.35 -0.64
C ALA A 62 -1.09 7.81 -0.42
N ARG A 63 -1.36 8.19 0.83
CA ARG A 63 -1.67 9.58 1.19
C ARG A 63 -0.53 10.53 0.86
N ARG A 64 0.72 10.16 1.18
CA ARG A 64 1.90 10.98 0.86
C ARG A 64 2.15 11.07 -0.65
N ALA A 65 1.97 9.96 -1.37
CA ALA A 65 2.05 9.95 -2.84
C ALA A 65 1.02 10.88 -3.48
N ALA A 66 -0.23 10.84 -2.98
CA ALA A 66 -1.32 11.68 -3.49
C ALA A 66 -1.05 13.19 -3.29
N LEU A 67 -0.39 13.60 -2.20
CA LEU A 67 0.01 14.99 -1.98
C LEU A 67 1.00 15.52 -3.05
N GLN A 68 1.75 14.62 -3.69
CA GLN A 68 2.65 14.93 -4.81
C GLN A 68 2.00 14.68 -6.17
N GLY A 69 0.70 14.35 -6.21
CA GLY A 69 -0.04 14.04 -7.44
C GLY A 69 0.25 12.65 -8.03
N VAL A 70 0.98 11.79 -7.32
CA VAL A 70 1.35 10.45 -7.80
C VAL A 70 0.31 9.43 -7.35
N GLN A 71 -0.20 8.65 -8.31
CA GLN A 71 -1.21 7.62 -8.04
C GLN A 71 -0.57 6.37 -7.43
N THR A 72 -1.31 5.68 -6.55
CA THR A 72 -0.85 4.45 -5.89
C THR A 72 -1.69 3.24 -6.29
N VAL A 73 -1.03 2.12 -6.59
CA VAL A 73 -1.64 0.81 -6.82
C VAL A 73 -1.11 -0.17 -5.77
N ALA A 74 -1.97 -1.05 -5.25
CA ALA A 74 -1.60 -2.06 -4.27
C ALA A 74 -1.74 -3.49 -4.82
N LEU A 75 -0.69 -4.31 -4.69
CA LEU A 75 -0.72 -5.75 -4.91
C LEU A 75 -0.79 -6.44 -3.55
N VAL A 76 -1.85 -7.22 -3.29
CA VAL A 76 -2.18 -7.65 -1.92
C VAL A 76 -2.44 -9.15 -1.83
N GLY A 77 -2.04 -9.78 -0.73
CA GLY A 77 -2.32 -11.20 -0.49
C GLY A 77 -3.80 -11.50 -0.29
N GLY A 78 -4.57 -10.54 0.24
CA GLY A 78 -6.01 -10.63 0.39
C GLY A 78 -6.66 -9.33 0.82
N LEU A 79 -7.98 -9.28 0.68
CA LEU A 79 -8.82 -8.14 1.04
C LEU A 79 -9.83 -8.52 2.13
N GLY A 80 -9.96 -7.67 3.14
CA GLY A 80 -10.94 -7.74 4.21
C GLY A 80 -11.88 -6.53 4.28
N ILE A 81 -11.79 -5.62 3.32
CA ILE A 81 -12.58 -4.39 3.21
C ILE A 81 -13.01 -4.16 1.75
N ASP A 82 -14.00 -3.30 1.56
CA ASP A 82 -14.48 -2.92 0.24
C ASP A 82 -13.49 -2.04 -0.53
N ASP A 83 -13.56 -2.09 -1.86
CA ASP A 83 -12.70 -1.33 -2.76
C ASP A 83 -12.97 0.19 -2.67
N GLN A 84 -14.21 0.58 -2.37
CA GLN A 84 -14.60 1.99 -2.28
C GLN A 84 -13.83 2.71 -1.16
N ARG A 85 -13.74 2.12 0.03
CA ARG A 85 -12.98 2.70 1.15
C ARG A 85 -11.49 2.77 0.85
N LEU A 86 -10.96 1.80 0.13
CA LEU A 86 -9.57 1.82 -0.31
C LEU A 86 -9.31 2.95 -1.31
N HIS A 87 -10.29 3.17 -2.20
CA HIS A 87 -10.24 4.28 -3.13
C HIS A 87 -10.27 5.64 -2.44
N GLU A 88 -11.21 5.84 -1.52
CA GLU A 88 -11.33 7.05 -0.71
C GLU A 88 -10.08 7.30 0.15
N ALA A 89 -9.38 6.22 0.55
CA ALA A 89 -8.15 6.31 1.33
C ALA A 89 -6.89 6.60 0.51
N GLY A 90 -6.98 6.70 -0.82
CA GLY A 90 -5.90 7.12 -1.71
C GLY A 90 -5.27 6.01 -2.55
N ILE A 91 -5.74 4.77 -2.46
CA ILE A 91 -5.28 3.68 -3.34
C ILE A 91 -6.17 3.64 -4.58
N ARG A 92 -5.60 3.87 -5.76
CA ARG A 92 -6.38 3.96 -7.01
C ARG A 92 -6.86 2.60 -7.50
N VAL A 93 -6.02 1.57 -7.38
CA VAL A 93 -6.32 0.20 -7.80
C VAL A 93 -5.74 -0.77 -6.78
N VAL A 94 -6.50 -1.83 -6.48
CA VAL A 94 -6.06 -2.92 -5.60
C VAL A 94 -6.20 -4.22 -6.37
N ILE A 95 -5.14 -5.03 -6.41
CA ILE A 95 -5.10 -6.30 -7.12
C ILE A 95 -4.74 -7.40 -6.12
N PRO A 96 -5.69 -8.29 -5.76
CA PRO A 96 -5.37 -9.53 -5.07
C PRO A 96 -4.44 -10.40 -5.92
N VAL A 97 -3.35 -10.86 -5.32
CA VAL A 97 -2.34 -11.67 -6.03
C VAL A 97 -2.76 -13.11 -6.21
N VAL A 98 -3.61 -13.64 -5.31
CA VAL A 98 -4.19 -14.98 -5.41
C VAL A 98 -5.13 -15.04 -6.62
N ASP A 99 -4.77 -15.85 -7.61
CA ASP A 99 -5.42 -15.90 -8.93
C ASP A 99 -6.36 -17.11 -9.11
N ARG A 100 -6.36 -18.06 -8.17
CA ARG A 100 -7.18 -19.27 -8.18
C ARG A 100 -7.47 -19.75 -6.75
N PRO A 101 -8.52 -20.57 -6.53
CA PRO A 101 -8.72 -21.23 -5.24
C PRO A 101 -7.50 -22.04 -4.84
N MET A 102 -6.98 -21.79 -3.64
CA MET A 102 -5.82 -22.50 -3.08
C MET A 102 -5.83 -22.41 -1.55
N SER A 103 -5.03 -23.24 -0.89
CA SER A 103 -4.81 -23.12 0.55
C SER A 103 -3.94 -21.91 0.87
N LEU A 104 -4.03 -21.41 2.10
CA LEU A 104 -3.14 -20.34 2.58
C LEU A 104 -1.66 -20.75 2.45
N GLN A 105 -1.34 -21.99 2.81
CA GLN A 105 0.04 -22.50 2.70
C GLN A 105 0.52 -22.44 1.24
N ALA A 106 -0.29 -22.92 0.29
CA ALA A 106 0.06 -22.86 -1.12
C ALA A 106 0.23 -21.42 -1.63
N ALA A 107 -0.58 -20.48 -1.15
CA ALA A 107 -0.45 -19.06 -1.50
C ALA A 107 0.85 -18.44 -0.96
N LEU A 108 1.27 -18.82 0.25
CA LEU A 108 2.54 -18.37 0.84
C LEU A 108 3.74 -19.02 0.12
N ASP A 109 3.68 -20.32 -0.15
CA ASP A 109 4.75 -21.05 -0.83
C ASP A 109 4.95 -20.59 -2.29
N GLN A 110 3.90 -20.09 -2.94
CA GLN A 110 3.91 -19.57 -4.32
C GLN A 110 3.87 -18.03 -4.39
N ALA A 111 4.13 -17.33 -3.28
CA ALA A 111 3.92 -15.88 -3.20
C ALA A 111 4.66 -15.10 -4.29
N ASP A 112 5.91 -15.46 -4.58
CA ASP A 112 6.73 -14.80 -5.61
C ASP A 112 6.07 -14.88 -7.00
N GLU A 113 5.64 -16.08 -7.39
CA GLU A 113 4.98 -16.31 -8.68
C GLU A 113 3.62 -15.59 -8.77
N LEU A 114 2.87 -15.57 -7.66
CA LEU A 114 1.57 -14.88 -7.60
C LEU A 114 1.72 -13.36 -7.73
N ILE A 115 2.72 -12.79 -7.05
CA ILE A 115 3.03 -11.36 -7.13
C ILE A 115 3.49 -10.99 -8.55
N GLU A 116 4.37 -11.79 -9.16
CA GLU A 116 4.85 -11.58 -10.53
C GLU A 116 3.68 -11.57 -11.52
N ARG A 117 2.79 -12.57 -11.44
CA ARG A 117 1.59 -12.64 -12.28
C ARG A 117 0.63 -11.47 -12.04
N ALA A 118 0.51 -10.99 -10.80
CA ALA A 118 -0.29 -9.80 -10.50
C ALA A 118 0.32 -8.53 -11.12
N ALA A 119 1.64 -8.38 -11.04
CA ALA A 119 2.36 -7.27 -11.66
C ALA A 119 2.25 -7.31 -13.19
N LEU A 120 2.32 -8.49 -13.81
CA LEU A 120 2.10 -8.65 -15.26
C LEU A 120 0.68 -8.23 -15.67
N ARG A 121 -0.34 -8.65 -14.91
CA ARG A 121 -1.74 -8.22 -15.13
C ARG A 121 -1.88 -6.70 -15.03
N LEU A 122 -1.27 -6.08 -14.02
CA LEU A 122 -1.23 -4.62 -13.91
C LEU A 122 -0.57 -3.98 -15.14
N GLY A 123 0.57 -4.52 -15.59
CA GLY A 123 1.25 -4.06 -16.80
C GLY A 123 0.36 -4.11 -18.04
N TYR A 124 -0.38 -5.20 -18.25
CA TYR A 124 -1.34 -5.30 -19.35
C TYR A 124 -2.48 -4.27 -19.25
N CYS A 125 -3.01 -4.00 -18.06
CA CYS A 125 -4.01 -2.95 -17.86
C CYS A 125 -3.46 -1.56 -18.20
N LEU A 126 -2.22 -1.26 -17.81
CA LEU A 126 -1.56 0.02 -18.13
C LEU A 126 -1.32 0.18 -19.63
N LEU A 127 -0.86 -0.88 -20.31
CA LEU A 127 -0.69 -0.89 -21.77
C LEU A 127 -2.02 -0.72 -22.50
N LEU A 128 -3.08 -1.37 -22.03
CA LEU A 128 -4.42 -1.20 -22.58
C LEU A 128 -4.87 0.27 -22.43
N GLY A 129 -4.66 0.86 -21.25
CA GLY A 129 -4.94 2.28 -20.97
C GLY A 129 -4.29 3.24 -21.98
N GLN A 130 -3.06 2.95 -22.40
CA GLN A 130 -2.32 3.76 -23.39
C GLN A 130 -2.83 3.61 -24.83
N SER A 131 -3.58 2.55 -25.12
CA SER A 131 -4.13 2.33 -26.47
C SER A 131 -5.43 3.11 -26.72
N PHE A 132 -6.05 3.66 -25.68
CA PHE A 132 -7.22 4.51 -25.84
C PHE A 132 -6.83 5.94 -26.26
N PRO A 133 -7.61 6.58 -27.15
CA PRO A 133 -7.40 7.98 -27.47
C PRO A 133 -7.63 8.87 -26.22
N PRO A 134 -6.94 10.01 -26.09
CA PRO A 134 -7.14 10.93 -24.96
C PRO A 134 -8.62 11.32 -24.80
N GLY A 135 -9.17 11.10 -23.60
CA GLY A 135 -10.57 11.44 -23.27
C GLY A 135 -11.62 10.38 -23.64
N ALA A 136 -11.22 9.16 -24.02
CA ALA A 136 -12.15 8.07 -24.31
C ALA A 136 -12.82 7.45 -23.06
N ILE A 137 -12.28 7.71 -21.87
CA ILE A 137 -12.72 7.17 -20.57
C ILE A 137 -12.57 8.23 -19.49
#